data_AF-A0A0A5GFH7-F1
#
_entry.id   AF-A0A0A5GFH7-F1
#
_cell.length_a   1.000
_cell.length_b   1.000
_cell.length_c   1.000
_cell.angle_alpha   90.00
_cell.angle_beta   90.00
_cell.angle_gamma   90.00
#
_symmetry.space_group_name_H-M   'P 1'
#
loop_
_entity.id
_entity.type
_entity.pdbx_description
1 polymer ?
#
loop_
_entity_poly.entity_id
_entity_poly.type
_entity_poly.pdbx_seq_one_letter_code
_entity_poly.pdbx_strand_id
1 'polypeptide(L)' 'MAIKENHRGNGLAKVLMEEIEQLAFKEGIETIDLFVSDSNLAALNLYESMGFCTERRYMKKVL' A
#
# COMPACT_ATOMS: atom_id res chain seq x y z
N MET A 1 -3.99 -1.47 -5.62
CA MET A 1 -3.82 -2.95 -5.67
C MET A 1 -4.95 -3.61 -4.89
N ALA A 2 -5.44 -4.77 -5.33
CA ALA A 2 -6.45 -5.54 -4.60
C ALA A 2 -6.23 -7.04 -4.78
N ILE A 3 -6.46 -7.81 -3.72
CA ILE A 3 -6.45 -9.28 -3.76
C ILE A 3 -7.90 -9.77 -3.74
N LYS A 4 -8.22 -10.70 -4.66
CA LYS A 4 -9.51 -11.39 -4.67
C LYS A 4 -9.77 -12.02 -3.30
N GLU A 5 -11.00 -11.93 -2.82
CA GLU A 5 -11.36 -12.28 -1.45
C GLU A 5 -10.91 -13.69 -1.04
N ASN A 6 -11.11 -14.66 -1.93
CA ASN A 6 -10.72 -16.06 -1.77
C ASN A 6 -9.19 -16.30 -1.72
N HIS A 7 -8.37 -15.28 -1.94
CA HIS A 7 -6.91 -15.37 -1.91
C HIS A 7 -6.28 -14.46 -0.83
N ARG A 8 -7.08 -13.76 -0.02
CA ARG A 8 -6.60 -12.91 1.08
C ARG A 8 -6.03 -13.75 2.23
N GLY A 9 -5.27 -13.10 3.11
CA GLY A 9 -4.66 -13.75 4.29
C GLY A 9 -3.40 -14.57 4.02
N ASN A 10 -3.02 -14.75 2.75
CA ASN A 10 -1.86 -15.57 2.34
C ASN A 10 -0.60 -14.73 2.03
N GLY A 11 -0.53 -13.48 2.47
CA GLY A 11 0.63 -12.62 2.20
C GLY A 11 0.82 -12.14 0.75
N LEU A 12 -0.08 -12.52 -0.18
CA LEU A 12 0.07 -12.19 -1.61
C LEU A 12 0.18 -10.69 -1.90
N ALA A 13 -0.49 -9.85 -1.10
CA ALA A 13 -0.40 -8.40 -1.26
C ALA A 13 1.03 -7.87 -0.98
N LYS A 14 1.71 -8.47 0.01
CA LYS A 14 3.10 -8.13 0.34
C LYS A 14 4.03 -8.57 -0.79
N VAL A 15 3.90 -9.82 -1.25
CA VAL A 15 4.70 -10.36 -2.36
C VAL A 15 4.58 -9.48 -3.61
N LEU A 16 3.35 -9.10 -3.99
CA LEU A 16 3.15 -8.24 -5.15
C LEU A 16 3.77 -6.86 -4.98
N MET A 17 3.75 -6.30 -3.77
CA MET A 17 4.33 -4.98 -3.53
C MET A 17 5.87 -5.03 -3.47
N GLU A 18 6.45 -6.10 -2.94
CA GLU A 18 7.91 -6.34 -2.99
C GLU A 18 8.40 -6.44 -4.45
N GLU A 19 7.65 -7.12 -5.33
CA GLU A 19 7.97 -7.16 -6.77
C GLU A 19 7.89 -5.78 -7.43
N ILE A 20 6.94 -4.93 -7.02
CA ILE A 20 6.83 -3.54 -7.49
C ILE A 20 8.03 -2.71 -7.01
N GLU A 21 8.44 -2.84 -5.75
CA GLU A 21 9.63 -2.18 -5.21
C GLU A 21 10.91 -2.60 -5.95
N GLN A 22 11.06 -3.89 -6.25
CA GLN A 22 12.19 -4.40 -7.02
C GLN A 22 12.20 -3.85 -8.45
N LEU A 23 11.04 -3.74 -9.09
CA LEU A 23 10.93 -3.13 -10.41
C LEU A 23 11.28 -1.64 -10.35
N ALA A 24 10.73 -0.90 -9.38
CA ALA A 24 11.02 0.52 -9.18
C ALA A 24 12.53 0.77 -9.00
N PHE A 25 13.18 -0.05 -8.16
CA PHE A 25 14.62 0.02 -7.95
C PHE A 25 15.41 -0.20 -9.25
N LYS A 26 15.04 -1.21 -10.05
CA LYS A 26 15.71 -1.51 -11.35
C LYS A 26 15.57 -0.37 -12.36
N GLU A 27 14.45 0.33 -12.36
CA GLU A 27 14.18 1.45 -13.26
C GLU A 27 14.72 2.79 -12.74
N GLY A 28 15.36 2.81 -11.56
CA GLY A 28 15.85 4.05 -10.94
C GLY A 28 14.73 4.95 -10.41
N ILE A 29 13.56 4.39 -10.11
CA ILE A 29 12.44 5.11 -9.48
C ILE A 29 12.72 5.21 -7.97
N GLU A 30 12.76 6.43 -7.46
CA GLU A 30 13.14 6.71 -6.07
C GLU A 30 11.97 6.61 -5.08
N THR A 31 10.73 6.72 -5.55
CA THR A 31 9.54 6.82 -4.69
C THR A 31 8.33 6.08 -5.27
N ILE A 32 7.57 5.44 -4.38
CA ILE A 32 6.27 4.82 -4.69
C ILE A 32 5.22 5.53 -3.84
N ASP A 33 4.31 6.25 -4.49
CA ASP A 33 3.18 6.89 -3.84
C ASP A 33 1.90 6.09 -4.00
N LEU A 34 1.07 6.08 -2.94
CA LEU A 34 -0.27 5.51 -2.99
C LEU A 34 -1.25 6.31 -2.14
N PHE A 35 -2.53 6.18 -2.46
CA PHE A 35 -3.61 6.68 -1.63
C PHE A 35 -4.35 5.49 -1.00
N VAL A 36 -4.62 5.62 0.30
CA VAL A 36 -5.41 4.65 1.06
C VAL A 36 -6.39 5.42 1.95
N SER A 37 -7.61 4.91 2.07
CA SER A 37 -8.61 5.46 2.99
C SER A 37 -8.30 5.02 4.42
N ASP A 38 -8.47 5.92 5.40
CA ASP A 38 -8.28 5.61 6.82
C ASP A 38 -9.16 4.44 7.33
N SER A 39 -10.28 4.16 6.65
CA SER A 39 -11.14 3.01 6.97
C SER A 39 -10.56 1.66 6.53
N ASN A 40 -9.53 1.63 5.70
CA ASN A 40 -8.92 0.40 5.19
C ASN A 40 -7.71 -0.02 6.04
N LEU A 41 -7.97 -0.38 7.29
CA LEU A 41 -6.94 -0.76 8.27
C LEU A 41 -6.04 -1.90 7.79
N ALA A 42 -6.58 -2.86 7.03
CA ALA A 42 -5.78 -3.96 6.49
C ALA A 42 -4.71 -3.48 5.50
N ALA A 43 -5.04 -2.51 4.64
CA ALA A 43 -4.08 -1.93 3.71
C ALA A 43 -3.08 -1.00 4.43
N LEU A 44 -3.55 -0.20 5.40
CA LEU A 44 -2.68 0.66 6.22
C LEU A 44 -1.61 -0.17 6.93
N ASN A 45 -2.02 -1.19 7.67
CA ASN A 45 -1.10 -2.05 8.41
C ASN A 45 -0.10 -2.76 7.48
N LEU A 46 -0.56 -3.18 6.28
CA LEU A 46 0.33 -3.75 5.27
C LEU A 46 1.40 -2.74 4.85
N TYR A 47 1.02 -1.53 4.42
CA TYR A 47 1.95 -0.52 3.94
C TYR A 47 2.92 -0.06 5.04
N GLU A 48 2.42 0.15 6.27
CA GLU A 48 3.27 0.48 7.42
C GLU A 48 4.29 -0.64 7.71
N SER A 49 3.88 -1.91 7.66
CA SER A 49 4.79 -3.05 7.83
C SER A 49 5.85 -3.18 6.73
N MET A 50 5.63 -2.52 5.59
CA MET A 50 6.56 -2.46 4.46
C MET A 50 7.43 -1.19 4.46
N GLY A 51 7.23 -0.29 5.43
CA GLY A 51 8.03 0.93 5.57
C GLY A 51 7.48 2.15 4.85
N PHE A 52 6.27 2.09 4.29
CA PHE A 52 5.58 3.28 3.81
C PHE A 52 5.25 4.21 4.98
N CYS A 53 5.31 5.51 4.74
CA CYS A 53 4.94 6.54 5.70
C CYS A 53 3.80 7.42 5.17
N THR A 54 3.11 8.13 6.07
CA THR A 54 2.07 9.09 5.66
C THR A 54 2.71 10.38 5.15
N GLU A 55 2.62 10.64 3.85
CA GLU A 55 3.05 11.90 3.24
C GLU A 55 1.98 13.01 3.34
N ARG A 56 0.71 12.67 3.11
CA ARG A 56 -0.42 13.62 3.13
C ARG A 56 -1.72 12.98 3.57
N ARG A 57 -2.63 13.78 4.15
CA ARG A 57 -3.99 13.37 4.53
C ARG A 57 -5.04 14.21 3.83
N TYR A 58 -6.05 13.55 3.27
CA TYR A 58 -7.23 14.22 2.70
C TYR A 58 -8.37 14.20 3.73
N MET A 59 -8.75 15.36 4.25
CA MET A 59 -9.71 15.49 5.34
C MET A 59 -11.06 16.00 4.84
N LYS A 60 -12.15 15.50 5.42
CA LYS A 60 -13.51 16.00 5.18
C LYS A 60 -14.22 16.31 6.50
N LYS A 61 -15.02 17.37 6.52
CA LYS A 61 -15.97 17.68 7.59
C LYS A 61 -17.38 17.52 7.05
N VAL A 62 -18.15 16.59 7.61
CA VAL A 62 -19.59 16.50 7.36
C VAL A 62 -20.27 17.48 8.32
N LEU A 63 -21.19 18.31 7.80
CA LEU A 63 -21.95 19.29 8.58
C LEU A 63 -23.18 18.63 9.21
#